data_AF-A0A2U8GZE4-F1
#
_entry.id   AF-A0A2U8GZE4-F1
#
_cell.length_a   1.000
_cell.length_b   1.000
_cell.length_c   1.000
_cell.angle_alpha   90.00
_cell.angle_beta   90.00
_cell.angle_gamma   90.00
#
_symmetry.space_group_name_H-M   'P 1'
#
loop_
_entity.id
_entity.type
_entity.pdbx_description
1 polymer ?
#
loop_
_entity_poly.entity_id
_entity_poly.type
_entity_poly.pdbx_seq_one_letter_code
_entity_poly.pdbx_strand_id
1 'polypeptide(L)'
;MTRPDPFLRPLRHVDDANLVVADVEALLAQAGLSFRQAPPVPTTCCGRGCNGCVWEGYFFALRYWREQAAEVLASAAARTAVARVRPETE
;
A
#
# COMPACT_ATOMS: atom_id res chain seq x y z
N MET A 1 1.57 13.60 -17.23
CA MET A 1 0.97 13.80 -15.89
C MET A 1 1.47 12.68 -15.00
N THR A 2 2.44 12.95 -14.12
CA THR A 2 2.96 11.96 -13.17
C THR A 2 1.86 11.63 -12.18
N ARG A 3 1.34 10.39 -12.20
CA ARG A 3 0.41 9.92 -11.18
C ARG A 3 1.11 10.06 -9.81
N PRO A 4 0.46 10.68 -8.81
CA PRO A 4 1.05 10.81 -7.48
C PRO A 4 1.43 9.42 -6.95
N ASP A 5 2.61 9.30 -6.36
CA ASP A 5 3.06 8.05 -5.76
C ASP A 5 2.07 7.62 -4.65
N PRO A 6 1.43 6.43 -4.78
CA PRO A 6 0.47 5.97 -3.78
C PRO A 6 1.08 5.81 -2.39
N PHE A 7 2.39 5.60 -2.28
CA PHE A 7 3.08 5.46 -1.00
C PHE A 7 3.30 6.81 -0.29
N LEU A 8 3.25 7.93 -1.02
CA LEU A 8 3.43 9.29 -0.47
C LEU A 8 2.10 10.03 -0.24
N ARG A 9 0.96 9.47 -0.69
CA ARG A 9 -0.35 10.12 -0.53
C ARG A 9 -0.69 10.31 0.97
N PRO A 10 -1.14 11.50 1.41
CA PRO A 10 -1.53 11.72 2.79
C PRO A 10 -2.78 10.92 3.19
N LEU A 11 -2.73 10.17 4.30
CA LEU A 11 -3.86 9.40 4.83
C LEU A 11 -4.60 10.20 5.91
N ARG A 12 -5.40 11.16 5.46
CA ARG A 12 -6.20 12.07 6.32
C ARG A 12 -7.71 11.97 6.06
N HIS A 13 -8.09 11.38 4.93
CA HIS A 13 -9.48 11.17 4.54
C HIS A 13 -9.67 9.73 4.05
N VAL A 14 -10.91 9.25 4.13
CA VAL A 14 -11.28 7.92 3.64
C VAL A 14 -11.09 7.79 2.13
N ASP A 15 -11.32 8.86 1.36
CA ASP A 15 -11.11 8.85 -0.08
C ASP A 15 -9.63 8.67 -0.44
N ASP A 16 -8.74 9.38 0.26
CA ASP A 16 -7.30 9.22 0.11
C ASP A 16 -6.87 7.78 0.43
N ALA A 17 -7.43 7.19 1.49
CA ALA A 17 -7.18 5.81 1.89
C ALA A 17 -7.63 4.79 0.84
N ASN A 18 -8.85 4.93 0.32
CA ASN A 18 -9.39 4.05 -0.72
C ASN A 18 -8.54 4.08 -1.99
N LEU A 19 -8.07 5.26 -2.39
CA LEU A 19 -7.19 5.40 -3.54
C LEU A 19 -5.83 4.72 -3.30
N VAL A 20 -5.24 4.85 -2.10
CA VAL A 20 -3.99 4.15 -1.77
C VAL A 20 -4.17 2.63 -1.82
N VAL A 21 -5.26 2.11 -1.26
CA VAL A 21 -5.56 0.66 -1.28
C VAL A 21 -5.66 0.16 -2.72
N ALA A 22 -6.50 0.80 -3.53
CA ALA A 22 -6.69 0.40 -4.93
C ALA A 22 -5.39 0.47 -5.75
N ASP A 23 -4.58 1.51 -5.54
CA ASP A 23 -3.31 1.69 -6.24
C ASP A 23 -2.30 0.60 -5.85
N VAL A 24 -2.16 0.29 -4.55
CA VAL A 24 -1.22 -0.71 -4.03
C VAL A 24 -1.64 -2.12 -4.41
N GLU A 25 -2.92 -2.46 -4.30
CA GLU A 25 -3.44 -3.77 -4.74
C GLU A 25 -3.22 -3.98 -6.23
N ALA A 26 -3.43 -2.96 -7.07
CA ALA A 26 -3.15 -3.03 -8.49
C ALA A 26 -1.66 -3.26 -8.78
N LEU A 27 -0.75 -2.63 -8.02
CA LEU A 27 0.70 -2.85 -8.17
C LEU A 27 1.11 -4.28 -7.78
N LEU A 28 0.58 -4.79 -6.67
CA LEU A 28 0.82 -6.17 -6.21
C LEU A 28 0.28 -7.20 -7.21
N ALA A 29 -0.92 -6.99 -7.73
CA ALA A 29 -1.52 -7.85 -8.74
C ALA A 29 -0.70 -7.87 -10.04
N GLN A 30 -0.24 -6.70 -10.51
CA GLN A 30 0.64 -6.60 -11.70
C GLN A 30 1.97 -7.31 -11.49
N ALA A 31 2.51 -7.30 -10.27
CA ALA A 31 3.71 -8.04 -9.91
C ALA A 31 3.47 -9.54 -9.64
N GLY A 32 2.20 -10.00 -9.68
CA GLY A 32 1.83 -11.37 -9.35
C GLY A 32 2.08 -11.76 -7.88
N LEU A 33 2.09 -10.77 -6.97
CA LEU A 33 2.40 -10.98 -5.56
C LEU A 33 1.11 -11.08 -4.75
N SER A 34 1.00 -12.14 -3.96
CA SER A 34 -0.04 -12.25 -2.93
C SER A 34 0.40 -11.50 -1.68
N PHE A 35 -0.46 -10.62 -1.17
CA PHE A 35 -0.21 -9.84 0.05
C PHE A 35 -1.45 -9.84 0.94
N ARG A 36 -1.28 -9.49 2.22
CA ARG A 36 -2.39 -9.39 3.18
C ARG A 36 -3.40 -8.35 2.74
N GLN A 37 -4.68 -8.62 3.00
CA GLN A 37 -5.78 -7.69 2.69
C GLN A 37 -5.61 -6.36 3.42
N ALA A 38 -6.07 -5.28 2.80
CA ALA A 38 -6.07 -3.96 3.41
C ALA A 38 -6.97 -3.93 4.68
N PRO A 39 -6.66 -3.07 5.67
CA PRO A 39 -7.51 -2.87 6.82
C PRO A 39 -8.94 -2.47 6.40
N PRO A 40 -10.00 -3.05 7.00
CA PRO A 40 -11.37 -2.68 6.68
C PRO A 40 -11.66 -1.24 7.11
N VAL A 41 -12.43 -0.51 6.30
CA VAL A 41 -12.87 0.85 6.62
C VAL A 41 -13.79 0.80 7.84
N PRO A 42 -13.56 1.62 8.89
CA PRO A 42 -14.42 1.63 10.06
C PRO A 42 -15.81 2.14 9.70
N THR A 43 -16.85 1.44 10.18
CA THR A 43 -18.26 1.77 9.90
C THR A 43 -18.87 2.75 10.90
N THR A 44 -18.22 2.99 12.03
CA THR A 44 -18.68 3.88 13.10
C THR A 44 -17.90 5.19 13.11
N CYS A 45 -18.56 6.29 12.79
CA CYS A 45 -18.04 7.62 13.08
C CYS A 45 -18.37 7.97 14.54
N CYS A 46 -17.37 8.28 15.34
CA CYS A 46 -17.50 8.63 16.76
C CYS A 46 -18.11 10.03 17.00
N GLY A 47 -18.66 10.68 15.97
CA GLY A 47 -19.37 11.96 16.05
C GLY A 47 -18.48 13.19 16.34
N ARG A 48 -17.21 12.98 16.69
CA ARG A 48 -16.19 14.03 16.91
C ARG A 48 -15.44 14.45 15.64
N GLY A 49 -15.99 14.11 14.48
CA GLY A 49 -15.39 14.30 13.16
C GLY A 49 -14.54 13.11 12.69
N CYS A 50 -14.15 13.14 11.43
CA CYS A 50 -13.30 12.11 10.81
C CYS A 50 -11.85 12.09 11.36
N ASN A 51 -11.53 13.01 12.28
CA ASN A 51 -10.21 13.25 12.83
C ASN A 51 -10.12 12.90 14.34
N GLY A 52 -10.81 11.85 14.82
CA GLY A 52 -10.46 11.27 16.14
C GLY A 52 -11.40 10.23 16.76
N CYS A 53 -10.99 8.93 16.70
CA CYS A 53 -10.97 7.89 17.77
C CYS A 53 -10.79 6.48 17.14
N VAL A 54 -11.44 6.20 16.00
CA VAL A 54 -11.22 4.95 15.22
C VAL A 54 -10.42 5.21 13.93
N TRP A 55 -10.59 6.40 13.36
CA TRP A 55 -9.96 6.79 12.09
C TRP A 55 -8.44 6.92 12.21
N GLU A 56 -7.91 7.41 13.33
CA GLU A 56 -6.46 7.47 13.56
C GLU A 56 -5.81 6.09 13.58
N GLY A 57 -6.41 5.14 14.30
CA GLY A 57 -5.95 3.74 14.32
C GLY A 57 -6.03 3.10 12.95
N TYR A 58 -7.12 3.36 12.21
CA TYR A 58 -7.27 2.92 10.83
C TYR A 58 -6.18 3.50 9.92
N PHE A 59 -5.94 4.81 9.94
CA PHE A 59 -4.91 5.45 9.12
C PHE A 59 -3.50 5.00 9.48
N PHE A 60 -3.22 4.76 10.77
CA PHE A 60 -1.94 4.21 11.21
C PHE A 60 -1.74 2.78 10.70
N ALA A 61 -2.76 1.92 10.85
CA ALA A 61 -2.73 0.55 10.36
C ALA A 61 -2.58 0.50 8.83
N LEU A 62 -3.27 1.40 8.12
CA LEU A 62 -3.20 1.51 6.67
C LEU A 62 -1.83 2.04 6.20
N ARG A 63 -1.25 3.01 6.93
CA ARG A 63 0.11 3.49 6.68
C ARG A 63 1.12 2.35 6.80
N TYR A 64 1.03 1.57 7.88
CA TYR A 64 1.91 0.42 8.06
C TYR A 64 1.68 -0.66 6.99
N TRP A 65 0.43 -0.90 6.59
CA TRP A 65 0.09 -1.83 5.52
C TRP A 65 0.73 -1.43 4.18
N ARG A 66 0.64 -0.15 3.78
CA ARG A 66 1.24 0.31 2.51
C ARG A 66 2.78 0.27 2.54
N GLU A 67 3.40 0.55 3.69
CA GLU A 67 4.86 0.51 3.84
C GLU A 67 5.37 -0.92 3.66
N GLN A 68 4.71 -1.89 4.29
CA GLN A 68 5.01 -3.31 4.12
C GLN A 68 4.78 -3.79 2.67
N ALA A 69 3.74 -3.30 1.99
CA ALA A 69 3.53 -3.61 0.57
C ALA A 69 4.66 -3.05 -0.31
N ALA A 70 5.15 -1.84 -0.01
CA ALA A 70 6.29 -1.25 -0.72
C ALA A 70 7.56 -2.10 -0.55
N GLU A 71 7.85 -2.59 0.66
CA GLU A 71 8.97 -3.49 0.94
C GLU A 71 8.89 -4.80 0.14
N VAL A 72 7.69 -5.40 0.07
CA VAL A 72 7.45 -6.62 -0.71
C VAL A 72 7.65 -6.40 -2.21
N LEU A 73 7.12 -5.29 -2.75
CA LEU A 73 7.31 -4.91 -4.15
C LEU A 73 8.78 -4.65 -4.48
N ALA A 74 9.50 -3.92 -3.61
CA ALA A 74 10.92 -3.65 -3.78
C ALA A 74 11.74 -4.95 -3.74
N SER A 75 11.42 -5.86 -2.82
CA SER A 75 12.08 -7.16 -2.70
C SER A 75 11.80 -8.05 -3.92
N ALA A 76 10.60 -8.02 -4.48
CA ALA A 76 10.26 -8.74 -5.70
C ALA A 76 11.00 -8.16 -6.92
N ALA A 77 11.03 -6.83 -7.06
CA ALA A 77 11.79 -6.18 -8.11
C ALA A 77 13.29 -6.51 -8.04
N ALA A 78 13.87 -6.51 -6.83
CA ALA A 78 15.26 -6.91 -6.61
C ALA A 78 15.52 -8.38 -6.99
N ARG A 79 14.62 -9.30 -6.63
CA ARG A 79 14.72 -10.72 -7.04
C ARG A 79 14.71 -10.87 -8.56
N THR A 80 13.80 -10.17 -9.24
CA THR A 80 13.73 -10.17 -10.71
C THR A 80 15.00 -9.59 -11.33
N ALA A 81 15.56 -8.52 -10.75
CA ALA A 81 16.82 -7.94 -11.22
C ALA A 81 18.01 -8.89 -11.04
N VAL A 82 18.13 -9.56 -9.88
CA VAL A 82 19.18 -10.57 -9.63
C VAL A 82 19.05 -11.75 -10.59
N ALA A 83 17.83 -12.22 -10.86
CA ALA A 83 17.59 -13.28 -11.83
C ALA A 83 18.04 -12.88 -13.24
N ARG A 84 17.87 -11.62 -13.62
CA ARG A 84 18.31 -11.08 -14.92
C ARG A 84 19.82 -10.84 -15.00
N VAL A 85 20.48 -10.59 -13.87
CA VAL A 85 21.92 -10.27 -13.83
C VAL A 85 22.80 -11.50 -13.88
N ARG A 86 22.34 -12.71 -13.51
CA ARG A 86 23.11 -13.96 -13.72
C ARG A 86 23.30 -14.21 -15.23
N PRO A 87 24.47 -13.96 -15.82
CA PRO A 87 24.75 -14.43 -17.18
C PRO A 87 25.16 -15.90 -17.09
N GLU A 88 24.82 -16.66 -18.13
CA GLU A 88 25.28 -18.03 -18.34
C GLU A 88 26.79 -18.15 -18.11
N THR A 89 27.18 -19.10 -17.26
CA THR A 89 28.54 -19.59 -17.17
C THR A 89 28.64 -20.80 -18.10
N GLU A 90 29.23 -20.59 -19.27
CA GLU A 90 29.87 -21.65 -20.06
C GLU A 90 31.12 -21.10 -20.75
#